data_AF-A0AA96U599-F1
#
_entry.id   AF-A0AA96U599-F1
#
_cell.length_a   1.000
_cell.length_b   1.000
_cell.length_c   1.000
_cell.angle_alpha   90.00
_cell.angle_beta   90.00
_cell.angle_gamma   90.00
#
_symmetry.space_group_name_H-M   'P 1'
#
loop_
_entity.id
_entity.type
_entity.pdbx_description
1 polymer ?
#
loop_
_entity_poly.entity_id
_entity_poly.type
_entity_poly.pdbx_seq_one_letter_code
_entity_poly.pdbx_strand_id
1 'polypeptide(L)'
;MTKKLVPDPPFPVPVPEHLITAFETQLCELYDVLRCATATAYECGDSLQGQARDLAMSTMHLVVQARQLTHHLIDQLEPLSAAGASQH
;
A
#
# COMPACT_ATOMS: atom_id res chain seq x y z
N MET A 1 -18.26 -49.13 0.47
CA MET A 1 -17.86 -47.85 1.08
C MET A 1 -16.66 -47.30 0.34
N THR A 2 -16.89 -46.45 -0.66
CA THR A 2 -15.83 -45.63 -1.29
C THR A 2 -16.37 -44.21 -1.39
N LYS A 3 -15.65 -43.32 -0.72
CA LYS A 3 -16.04 -41.95 -0.40
C LYS A 3 -16.14 -41.19 -1.72
N LYS A 4 -17.30 -40.57 -2.01
CA LYS A 4 -17.42 -39.61 -3.10
C LYS A 4 -16.41 -38.50 -2.82
N LEU A 5 -15.38 -38.42 -3.66
CA LEU A 5 -14.49 -37.28 -3.72
C LEU A 5 -15.36 -36.06 -4.02
N VAL A 6 -15.44 -35.12 -3.07
CA VAL A 6 -15.97 -33.78 -3.36
C VAL A 6 -15.03 -33.18 -4.40
N PRO A 7 -15.52 -32.76 -5.58
CA PRO A 7 -14.68 -32.09 -6.56
C PRO A 7 -14.17 -30.80 -5.94
N ASP A 8 -12.87 -30.55 -6.06
CA ASP A 8 -12.29 -29.25 -5.77
C ASP A 8 -13.05 -28.18 -6.59
N PRO A 9 -13.49 -27.06 -5.99
CA PRO A 9 -14.28 -26.06 -6.70
C PRO A 9 -13.46 -25.48 -7.87
N PRO A 10 -13.93 -25.60 -9.12
CA PRO A 10 -13.14 -25.25 -10.29
C PRO A 10 -13.29 -23.77 -10.62
N PHE A 11 -12.97 -22.86 -9.71
CA PHE A 11 -12.93 -21.43 -10.04
C PHE A 11 -11.92 -20.70 -9.14
N PRO A 12 -11.05 -19.84 -9.70
CA PRO A 12 -10.54 -18.73 -8.91
C PRO A 12 -11.76 -17.92 -8.49
N VAL A 13 -12.05 -17.87 -7.19
CA VAL A 13 -13.07 -16.97 -6.66
C VAL A 13 -12.74 -15.58 -7.22
N PRO A 14 -13.64 -14.93 -7.99
CA PRO A 14 -13.41 -13.58 -8.46
C PRO A 14 -13.24 -12.72 -7.23
N VAL A 15 -12.06 -12.11 -7.07
CA VAL A 15 -11.92 -11.04 -6.08
C VAL A 15 -12.97 -10.01 -6.46
N PRO A 16 -13.90 -9.67 -5.56
CA PRO A 16 -14.94 -8.73 -5.91
C PRO A 16 -14.32 -7.42 -6.39
N GLU A 17 -14.67 -6.98 -7.59
CA GLU A 17 -14.11 -5.78 -8.25
C GLU A 17 -14.17 -4.54 -7.32
N HIS A 18 -15.23 -4.45 -6.51
CA HIS A 18 -15.39 -3.41 -5.51
C HIS A 18 -14.30 -3.36 -4.43
N LEU A 19 -13.67 -4.50 -4.08
CA LEU A 19 -12.55 -4.53 -3.14
C LEU A 19 -11.27 -3.99 -3.78
N ILE A 20 -11.07 -4.22 -5.08
CA ILE A 20 -9.92 -3.69 -5.82
C ILE A 20 -10.04 -2.17 -5.91
N THR A 21 -11.22 -1.66 -6.29
CA THR A 21 -11.48 -0.21 -6.33
C THR A 21 -11.40 0.44 -4.95
N ALA A 22 -11.91 -0.22 -3.91
CA ALA A 22 -11.79 0.28 -2.54
C ALA A 22 -10.32 0.37 -2.10
N PHE A 23 -9.52 -0.66 -2.39
CA PHE A 23 -8.09 -0.67 -2.08
C PHE A 23 -7.32 0.44 -2.82
N GLU A 24 -7.54 0.59 -4.14
CA GLU A 24 -6.95 1.67 -4.94
C GLU A 24 -7.33 3.06 -4.38
N THR A 25 -8.60 3.25 -4.02
CA THR A 25 -9.09 4.50 -3.41
C THR A 25 -8.36 4.77 -2.10
N GLN A 26 -8.25 3.79 -1.21
CA GLN A 26 -7.54 3.92 0.06
C GLN A 26 -6.05 4.23 -0.13
N LEU A 27 -5.41 3.66 -1.17
CA LEU A 27 -4.04 4.00 -1.51
C LEU A 27 -3.95 5.46 -1.96
N CYS A 28 -4.82 5.93 -2.86
CA CYS A 28 -4.84 7.34 -3.27
C CYS A 28 -4.98 8.29 -2.06
N GLU A 29 -5.92 8.01 -1.16
CA GLU A 29 -6.11 8.78 0.07
C GLU A 29 -4.86 8.77 0.95
N LEU A 30 -4.22 7.62 1.13
CA LEU A 30 -2.97 7.50 1.87
C LEU A 30 -1.84 8.33 1.23
N TYR A 31 -1.69 8.30 -0.09
CA TYR A 31 -0.67 9.11 -0.80
C TYR A 31 -0.90 10.61 -0.63
N ASP A 32 -2.16 11.03 -0.62
CA ASP A 32 -2.55 12.42 -0.35
C ASP A 32 -2.20 12.83 1.07
N VAL A 33 -2.53 12.00 2.07
CA VAL A 33 -2.14 12.25 3.47
C VAL A 33 -0.61 12.37 3.60
N LEU A 34 0.14 11.44 3.01
CA LEU A 34 1.61 11.49 3.03
C LEU A 34 2.14 12.74 2.32
N ARG A 35 1.47 13.22 1.26
CA ARG A 35 1.87 14.45 0.55
C ARG A 35 1.64 15.69 1.41
N CYS A 36 0.49 15.76 2.08
CA CYS A 36 0.20 16.83 3.03
C CYS A 36 1.18 16.81 4.21
N ALA A 37 1.50 15.64 4.75
CA ALA A 37 2.49 15.50 5.83
C ALA A 37 3.88 15.98 5.39
N THR A 38 4.31 15.63 4.16
CA THR A 38 5.54 16.16 3.56
C THR A 38 5.52 17.69 3.49
N ALA A 39 4.47 18.28 2.89
CA ALA A 39 4.35 19.74 2.77
C ALA A 39 4.41 20.42 4.14
N THR A 40 3.65 19.91 5.10
CA THR A 40 3.65 20.40 6.48
C THR A 40 5.04 20.34 7.12
N ALA A 41 5.74 19.21 7.00
CA ALA A 41 7.08 19.06 7.57
C ALA A 41 8.10 20.03 6.94
N TYR A 42 8.03 20.24 5.62
CA TYR A 42 8.86 21.22 4.92
C TYR A 42 8.54 22.65 5.36
N GLU A 43 7.27 23.05 5.35
CA GLU A 43 6.86 24.40 5.74
C GLU A 43 7.19 24.69 7.21
N CYS A 44 7.00 23.72 8.11
CA CYS A 44 7.44 23.84 9.50
C CYS A 44 8.96 23.96 9.61
N GLY A 45 9.72 23.19 8.83
CA GLY A 45 11.18 23.19 8.88
C GLY A 45 11.86 24.39 8.23
N ASP A 46 11.21 25.05 7.27
CA ASP A 46 11.78 26.12 6.45
C ASP A 46 12.18 27.35 7.28
N SER A 47 11.35 27.72 8.25
CA SER A 47 11.59 28.86 9.15
C SER A 47 12.36 28.49 10.42
N LEU A 48 12.71 27.21 10.62
CA LEU A 48 13.38 26.72 11.84
C LEU A 48 14.89 26.51 11.62
N GLN A 49 15.64 26.46 12.72
CA GLN A 49 17.09 26.17 12.72
C GLN A 49 17.47 25.26 13.89
N GLY A 50 18.64 24.61 13.79
CA GLY A 50 19.16 23.69 14.81
C GLY A 50 18.21 22.52 15.10
N GLN A 51 18.11 22.13 16.36
CA GLN A 51 17.35 20.95 16.80
C GLN A 51 15.88 20.96 16.38
N ALA A 52 15.25 22.14 16.32
CA ALA A 52 13.85 22.25 15.92
C ALA A 52 13.66 21.92 14.42
N ARG A 53 14.60 22.34 13.58
CA ARG A 53 14.63 21.95 12.16
C ARG A 53 14.96 20.47 12.00
N ASP A 54 15.92 19.95 12.78
CA ASP A 54 16.27 18.53 12.76
C ASP A 54 15.05 17.65 13.10
N LEU A 55 14.25 18.07 14.09
CA LEU A 55 12.99 17.42 14.43
C LEU A 55 11.99 17.46 13.28
N ALA A 56 11.76 18.61 12.63
CA ALA A 56 10.87 18.70 11.47
C ALA A 56 11.34 17.81 10.30
N MET A 57 12.65 17.78 10.05
CA MET A 57 13.25 16.91 9.04
C MET A 57 13.15 15.42 9.41
N SER A 58 13.14 15.08 10.70
CA SER A 58 12.87 13.71 11.15
C SER A 58 11.45 13.27 10.77
N THR A 59 10.46 14.15 10.85
CA THR A 59 9.10 13.88 10.34
C THR A 59 9.11 13.60 8.85
N MET A 60 9.85 14.37 8.05
CA MET A 60 9.99 14.11 6.62
C MET A 60 10.61 12.72 6.35
N HIS A 61 11.63 12.34 7.13
CA HIS A 61 12.23 11.02 7.03
C HIS A 61 11.22 9.88 7.35
N LEU A 62 10.37 10.06 8.36
CA LEU A 62 9.29 9.11 8.68
C LEU A 62 8.28 9.00 7.52
N VAL A 63 7.91 10.12 6.89
CA VAL A 63 7.00 10.11 5.74
C VAL A 63 7.61 9.38 4.54
N VAL A 64 8.91 9.54 4.28
CA VAL A 64 9.62 8.79 3.23
C VAL A 64 9.60 7.30 3.51
N GLN A 65 9.89 6.88 4.76
CA GLN A 65 9.82 5.47 5.15
C GLN A 65 8.40 4.90 4.98
N ALA A 66 7.36 5.64 5.37
CA ALA A 66 5.98 5.20 5.21
C ALA A 66 5.62 4.97 3.73
N ARG A 67 6.07 5.83 2.82
CA ARG A 67 5.90 5.62 1.36
C ARG A 67 6.62 4.36 0.88
N GLN A 68 7.86 4.14 1.32
CA GLN A 68 8.64 2.96 0.95
C GLN A 68 7.97 1.67 1.42
N LEU A 69 7.47 1.65 2.67
CA LEU A 69 6.70 0.53 3.20
C LEU A 69 5.42 0.29 2.39
N THR A 70 4.72 1.36 2.01
CA THR A 70 3.52 1.27 1.17
C THR A 70 3.83 0.64 -0.19
N HIS A 71 4.91 1.07 -0.88
CA HIS A 71 5.36 0.42 -2.12
C HIS A 71 5.66 -1.07 -1.90
N HIS A 72 6.40 -1.43 -0.87
CA HIS A 72 6.71 -2.84 -0.60
C HIS A 72 5.46 -3.69 -0.33
N LEU A 73 4.44 -3.13 0.31
CA LEU A 73 3.17 -3.82 0.52
C LEU A 73 2.43 -4.03 -0.80
N ILE A 74 2.46 -3.05 -1.70
CA ILE A 74 1.88 -3.15 -3.05
C ILE A 74 2.64 -4.19 -3.88
N ASP A 75 3.97 -4.17 -3.89
CA ASP A 75 4.82 -5.12 -4.62
C ASP A 75 4.58 -6.57 -4.15
N GLN A 76 4.26 -6.77 -2.87
CA GLN A 76 3.90 -8.08 -2.32
C GLN A 76 2.53 -8.59 -2.78
N LEU A 77 1.67 -7.74 -3.33
CA LEU A 77 0.37 -8.13 -3.87
C LEU A 77 0.45 -8.59 -5.35
N GLU A 78 1.45 -8.14 -6.10
CA GLU A 78 1.70 -8.55 -7.50
C GLU A 78 1.85 -10.08 -7.69
N PRO A 79 2.60 -10.84 -6.87
CA PRO A 79 2.71 -12.29 -7.03
C PRO A 79 1.39 -13.05 -6.83
N LEU A 80 0.39 -12.47 -6.16
CA LEU A 80 -0.94 -13.08 -6.04
C LEU A 80 -1.77 -12.91 -7.33
N SER A 81 -1.49 -11.86 -8.11
CA SER A 81 -2.12 -11.60 -9.40
C SER A 81 -1.54 -12.50 -10.52
N ALA A 82 -0.22 -12.72 -10.53
CA ALA A 82 0.47 -13.50 -11.56
C ALA A 82 0.15 -15.01 -11.54
N ALA A 83 -0.22 -15.58 -10.38
CA ALA A 83 -0.58 -16.99 -10.27
C ALA A 83 -1.86 -17.37 -11.04
N GLY A 84 -2.70 -16.39 -11.42
CA GLY A 84 -3.88 -16.58 -12.26
C GLY A 84 -3.61 -16.57 -13.77
N ALA A 85 -2.42 -16.17 -14.23
CA ALA A 85 -2.14 -15.90 -15.65
C ALA A 85 -1.40 -17.03 -16.40
N SER A 86 -0.90 -18.06 -15.70
CA SER A 86 -0.11 -19.16 -16.29
C SER A 86 -0.91 -20.42 -16.67
N GLN A 87 -2.23 -20.31 -16.82
CA GLN A 87 -3.07 -21.38 -17.37
C GLN A 87 -3.67 -20.93 -18.71
N HIS A 88 -2.82 -20.77 -19.73
CA HIS A 88 -3.24 -20.83 -21.12
C HIS A 88 -2.21 -21.59 -21.95
#